data_AF-A0A820GHG7-F1
#
_entry.id   AF-A0A820GHG7-F1
#
_cell.length_a   1.000
_cell.length_b   1.000
_cell.length_c   1.000
_cell.angle_alpha   90.00
_cell.angle_beta   90.00
_cell.angle_gamma   90.00
#
_symmetry.space_group_name_H-M   'P 1'
#
loop_
_entity.id
_entity.type
_entity.pdbx_description
1 polymer ?
#
loop_
_entity_poly.entity_id
_entity_poly.type
_entity_poly.pdbx_seq_one_letter_code
_entity_poly.pdbx_strand_id
1 'polypeptide(L)'
;VNFIFPETSTQFDVTCLYMLQLATILSMVKPWKTRATLRVFLCIDAINDNALRTQQHLDELLSQLRINAQTRMIAWENVTSLLNNPSTTNDSAATISVEQQTTAPPPPPPTASAAAAPTSSFVDIKDDYIRGVNELIRQQCDNTSCLYLYLPRPPKDKILSQRYIRVLDILSNDLPPVMFVHGVSSVTCTQL
;
A
#
# COMPACT_ATOMS: atom_id res chain seq x y z
N VAL A 1 -2.77 4.14 -3.42
CA VAL A 1 -2.45 3.82 -2.01
C VAL A 1 -0.96 3.47 -1.93
N ASN A 2 -0.24 4.05 -0.97
CA ASN A 2 1.12 3.60 -0.66
C ASN A 2 1.02 2.41 0.31
N PHE A 3 1.11 1.19 -0.23
CA PHE A 3 0.99 -0.05 0.56
C PHE A 3 2.14 -0.24 1.56
N ILE A 4 3.29 0.40 1.33
CA ILE A 4 4.50 0.18 2.11
C ILE A 4 4.56 1.15 3.30
N PHE A 5 4.01 2.36 3.14
CA PHE A 5 3.85 3.34 4.21
C PHE A 5 2.44 3.93 4.21
N PRO A 6 1.43 3.17 4.68
CA PRO A 6 0.03 3.62 4.66
C PRO A 6 -0.15 4.95 5.43
N GLU A 7 0.55 5.12 6.56
CA GLU A 7 0.53 6.32 7.41
C GLU A 7 1.02 7.60 6.72
N THR A 8 1.86 7.47 5.68
CA THR A 8 2.40 8.64 4.95
C THR A 8 1.50 9.06 3.79
N SER A 9 0.45 8.29 3.50
CA SER A 9 -0.44 8.55 2.38
C SER A 9 -1.42 9.66 2.73
N THR A 10 -1.14 10.89 2.31
CA THR A 10 -2.17 11.95 2.29
C THR A 10 -3.24 11.64 1.25
N GLN A 11 -4.47 12.10 1.48
CA GLN A 11 -5.55 11.94 0.51
C GLN A 11 -5.16 12.64 -0.82
N PHE A 12 -5.00 11.86 -1.89
CA PHE A 12 -4.59 12.29 -3.24
C PHE A 12 -3.27 13.08 -3.29
N ASP A 13 -2.18 12.43 -2.88
CA ASP A 13 -0.83 13.00 -2.94
C ASP A 13 -0.30 13.25 -4.37
N VAL A 14 0.86 13.93 -4.47
CA VAL A 14 1.51 14.26 -5.75
C VAL A 14 1.73 13.02 -6.61
N THR A 15 2.14 11.91 -6.01
CA THR A 15 2.35 10.64 -6.72
C THR A 15 1.04 10.10 -7.29
N CYS A 16 -0.06 10.17 -6.55
CA CYS A 16 -1.38 9.76 -7.03
C CYS A 16 -1.81 10.58 -8.26
N LEU A 17 -1.69 11.91 -8.20
CA LEU A 17 -2.01 12.78 -9.33
C LEU A 17 -1.13 12.48 -10.55
N TYR A 18 0.17 12.25 -10.33
CA TYR A 18 1.09 11.91 -11.41
C TYR A 18 0.76 10.55 -12.06
N MET A 19 0.40 9.53 -11.27
CA MET A 19 -0.09 8.25 -11.80
C MET A 19 -1.36 8.44 -12.64
N LEU A 20 -2.32 9.26 -12.17
CA LEU A 20 -3.54 9.56 -12.92
C LEU A 20 -3.22 10.26 -14.25
N GLN A 21 -2.26 11.20 -14.26
CA GLN A 21 -1.83 11.86 -15.49
C GLN A 21 -1.20 10.88 -16.49
N LEU A 22 -0.29 10.01 -16.05
CA LEU A 22 0.32 8.97 -16.91
C LEU A 22 -0.74 8.02 -17.47
N ALA A 23 -1.66 7.56 -16.63
CA ALA A 23 -2.75 6.69 -17.03
C ALA A 23 -3.70 7.37 -18.04
N THR A 24 -3.92 8.68 -17.89
CA THR A 24 -4.73 9.49 -18.81
C THR A 24 -4.05 9.65 -20.16
N ILE A 25 -2.75 9.92 -20.20
CA ILE A 25 -2.00 9.99 -21.45
C ILE A 25 -2.11 8.66 -22.19
N LEU A 26 -1.95 7.54 -21.47
CA LEU A 26 -2.06 6.22 -22.07
C LEU A 26 -3.47 5.95 -22.63
N SER A 27 -4.52 6.32 -21.88
CA SER A 27 -5.92 6.14 -22.33
C SER A 27 -6.32 7.06 -23.49
N MET A 28 -5.56 8.13 -23.76
CA MET A 28 -5.74 9.01 -24.93
C MET A 28 -5.11 8.43 -26.21
N VAL A 29 -4.17 7.50 -26.11
CA VAL A 29 -3.48 6.91 -27.27
C VAL A 29 -4.41 5.90 -27.97
N LYS A 30 -4.64 6.08 -29.29
CA LYS A 30 -5.61 5.32 -30.11
C LYS A 30 -5.67 3.79 -29.85
N PRO A 31 -4.54 3.04 -29.88
CA PRO A 31 -4.57 1.60 -29.61
C PRO A 31 -5.04 1.24 -28.21
N TRP A 32 -4.76 2.05 -27.19
CA TRP A 32 -5.17 1.80 -25.81
C TRP A 32 -6.62 2.21 -25.57
N LYS A 33 -7.04 3.36 -26.12
CA LYS A 33 -8.41 3.88 -25.99
C LYS A 33 -9.49 2.90 -26.44
N THR A 34 -9.20 2.07 -27.44
CA THR A 34 -10.16 1.12 -28.02
C THR A 34 -10.09 -0.27 -27.40
N ARG A 35 -9.01 -0.59 -26.67
CA ARG A 35 -8.71 -1.94 -26.18
C ARG A 35 -8.64 -2.06 -24.67
N ALA A 36 -8.58 -0.95 -23.95
CA ALA A 36 -8.42 -0.91 -22.50
C ALA A 36 -9.36 0.11 -21.89
N THR A 37 -9.77 -0.17 -20.66
CA THR A 37 -10.52 0.74 -19.79
C THR A 37 -9.64 1.13 -18.61
N LEU A 38 -9.65 2.41 -18.25
CA LEU A 38 -8.94 2.88 -17.07
C LEU A 38 -9.78 2.55 -15.83
N ARG A 39 -9.17 1.83 -14.88
CA ARG A 39 -9.78 1.49 -13.58
C ARG A 39 -8.94 2.11 -12.46
N VAL A 40 -9.59 2.82 -11.55
CA VAL A 40 -8.95 3.39 -10.35
C VAL A 40 -9.45 2.64 -9.14
N PHE A 41 -8.54 2.08 -8.37
CA PHE A 41 -8.86 1.28 -7.20
C PHE A 41 -8.64 2.09 -5.92
N LEU A 42 -9.71 2.22 -5.14
CA LEU A 42 -9.73 2.87 -3.84
C LEU A 42 -9.75 1.78 -2.75
N CYS A 43 -8.63 1.55 -2.08
CA CYS A 43 -8.60 0.65 -0.93
C CYS A 43 -9.24 1.36 0.26
N ILE A 44 -10.22 0.72 0.88
CA ILE A 44 -10.99 1.24 2.01
C ILE A 44 -10.76 0.34 3.23
N ASP A 45 -10.71 0.96 4.40
CA ASP A 45 -10.83 0.24 5.66
C ASP A 45 -12.30 0.18 6.06
N ALA A 46 -12.81 -1.00 6.46
CA ALA A 46 -14.20 -1.23 6.81
C ALA A 46 -14.69 -0.35 7.98
N ILE A 47 -13.77 0.16 8.82
CA ILE A 47 -14.09 1.03 9.97
C ILE A 47 -14.34 2.48 9.52
N ASN A 48 -14.00 2.85 8.28
CA ASN A 48 -14.02 4.24 7.85
C ASN A 48 -15.37 4.64 7.19
N ASP A 49 -16.22 5.35 7.94
CA ASP A 49 -17.46 5.99 7.42
C ASP A 49 -17.20 6.97 6.26
N ASN A 50 -15.95 7.42 6.07
CA ASN A 50 -15.59 8.35 5.01
C ASN A 50 -15.30 7.69 3.66
N ALA A 51 -15.46 6.36 3.53
CA ALA A 51 -15.20 5.64 2.28
C ALA A 51 -16.03 6.20 1.11
N LEU A 52 -17.33 6.44 1.32
CA LEU A 52 -18.21 7.01 0.29
C LEU A 52 -17.83 8.45 -0.07
N ARG A 53 -17.49 9.27 0.93
CA ARG A 53 -17.04 10.66 0.71
C ARG A 53 -15.73 10.70 -0.07
N THR A 54 -14.81 9.79 0.23
CA THR A 54 -13.53 9.66 -0.47
C THR A 54 -13.74 9.23 -1.92
N GLN A 55 -14.67 8.31 -2.17
CA GLN A 55 -15.07 7.92 -3.52
C GLN A 55 -15.67 9.10 -4.29
N GLN A 56 -16.62 9.83 -3.69
CA GLN A 56 -17.23 11.02 -4.32
C GLN A 56 -16.16 12.06 -4.68
N HIS A 57 -15.22 12.33 -3.77
CA HIS A 57 -14.15 13.27 -4.03
C HIS A 57 -13.20 12.80 -5.15
N LEU A 58 -12.91 11.49 -5.22
CA LEU A 58 -12.15 10.92 -6.34
C LEU A 58 -12.90 11.08 -7.67
N ASP A 59 -14.21 10.81 -7.69
CA ASP A 59 -15.01 10.93 -8.90
C ASP A 59 -15.10 12.39 -9.37
N GLU A 60 -15.23 13.35 -8.44
CA GLU A 60 -15.13 14.79 -8.73
C GLU A 60 -13.75 15.15 -9.31
N LEU A 61 -12.67 14.67 -8.72
CA LEU A 61 -11.31 14.92 -9.20
C LEU A 61 -11.09 14.35 -10.60
N LEU A 62 -11.51 13.11 -10.85
CA LEU A 62 -11.44 12.48 -12.17
C LEU A 62 -12.25 13.27 -13.21
N SER A 63 -13.43 13.77 -12.82
CA SER A 63 -14.27 14.63 -13.66
C SER A 63 -13.60 15.96 -14.01
N GLN A 64 -13.03 16.65 -13.01
CA GLN A 64 -12.28 17.91 -13.22
C GLN A 64 -11.09 17.71 -14.15
N LEU A 65 -10.37 16.59 -13.99
CA LEU A 65 -9.25 16.22 -14.85
C LEU A 65 -9.70 15.66 -16.22
N ARG A 66 -11.01 15.53 -16.45
CA ARG A 66 -11.62 14.95 -17.67
C ARG A 66 -11.13 13.53 -17.96
N ILE A 67 -10.85 12.77 -16.91
CA ILE A 67 -10.39 11.39 -16.97
C ILE A 67 -11.62 10.48 -16.89
N ASN A 68 -11.90 9.75 -17.97
CA ASN A 68 -12.93 8.71 -17.94
C ASN A 68 -12.33 7.42 -17.38
N ALA A 69 -12.59 7.15 -16.11
CA ALA A 69 -12.15 5.95 -15.42
C ALA A 69 -13.27 5.32 -14.59
N GLN A 70 -13.20 4.01 -14.42
CA GLN A 70 -14.08 3.29 -13.50
C GLN A 70 -13.44 3.26 -12.11
N THR A 71 -14.09 3.89 -11.12
CA THR A 71 -13.71 3.78 -9.71
C THR A 71 -14.19 2.45 -9.13
N ARG A 72 -13.33 1.72 -8.43
CA ARG A 72 -13.65 0.48 -7.72
C ARG A 72 -13.16 0.55 -6.29
N MET A 73 -14.04 0.25 -5.34
CA MET A 73 -13.67 0.13 -3.93
C MET A 73 -13.19 -1.29 -3.64
N ILE A 74 -12.11 -1.41 -2.88
CA ILE A 74 -11.57 -2.69 -2.42
C ILE A 74 -11.46 -2.65 -0.91
N ALA A 75 -12.13 -3.59 -0.25
CA ALA A 75 -11.93 -3.88 1.16
C ALA A 75 -10.61 -4.66 1.34
N TRP A 76 -9.72 -4.17 2.20
CA TRP A 76 -8.37 -4.73 2.38
C TRP A 76 -8.03 -5.04 3.84
N GLU A 77 -9.02 -5.04 4.74
CA GLU A 77 -8.86 -5.30 6.16
C GLU A 77 -8.11 -6.61 6.45
N ASN A 78 -8.40 -7.67 5.68
CA ASN A 78 -7.75 -8.98 5.79
C ASN A 78 -6.22 -8.85 5.66
N VAL A 79 -5.76 -7.99 4.74
CA VAL A 79 -4.33 -7.75 4.52
C VAL A 79 -3.74 -6.89 5.62
N THR A 80 -4.44 -5.82 6.03
CA THR A 80 -3.96 -4.95 7.13
C THR A 80 -3.81 -5.69 8.46
N SER A 81 -4.62 -6.74 8.70
CA SER A 81 -4.51 -7.57 9.90
C SER A 81 -3.16 -8.30 10.01
N LEU A 82 -2.49 -8.58 8.89
CA LEU A 82 -1.19 -9.23 8.83
C LEU A 82 -0.05 -8.33 9.36
N LEU A 83 -0.25 -7.02 9.42
CA LEU A 83 0.71 -6.11 10.07
C LEU A 83 0.77 -6.39 11.58
N ASN A 84 -0.39 -6.61 12.21
CA ASN A 84 -0.53 -6.69 13.67
C ASN A 84 -0.28 -8.10 14.23
N ASN A 85 -0.47 -9.16 13.43
CA ASN A 85 -0.19 -10.51 13.91
C ASN A 85 1.32 -10.79 13.89
N PRO A 86 1.97 -11.12 15.02
CA PRO A 86 3.30 -11.70 15.01
C PRO A 86 3.21 -13.04 14.28
N SER A 87 4.03 -13.24 13.26
CA SER A 87 4.10 -14.47 12.50
C SER A 87 4.44 -15.63 13.44
N THR A 88 3.45 -16.48 13.73
CA THR A 88 3.67 -17.81 14.28
C THR A 88 4.23 -18.69 13.16
N THR A 89 5.54 -18.61 12.94
CA THR A 89 6.27 -19.60 12.14
C THR A 89 6.39 -20.87 12.97
N ASN A 90 5.33 -21.69 12.94
CA ASN A 90 5.37 -23.07 13.43
C ASN A 90 6.02 -23.96 12.37
N ASP A 91 7.35 -23.92 12.28
CA ASP A 91 8.10 -25.04 11.69
C ASP A 91 8.30 -26.09 12.79
N SER A 92 7.65 -27.24 12.62
CA SER A 92 7.57 -28.32 13.59
C SER A 92 8.82 -29.21 13.56
N ALA A 93 9.50 -29.35 14.69
CA ALA A 93 10.16 -30.60 15.09
C ALA A 93 10.12 -30.73 16.62
N ALA A 94 9.52 -31.84 17.06
CA ALA A 94 9.16 -32.16 18.45
C ALA A 94 10.35 -32.18 19.43
N THR A 95 10.09 -31.83 20.70
CA THR A 95 10.34 -32.68 21.88
C THR A 95 9.66 -32.08 23.11
N ILE A 96 8.89 -32.93 23.81
CA ILE A 96 8.16 -32.69 25.05
C ILE A 96 9.11 -32.77 26.25
N SER A 97 8.91 -31.93 27.28
CA SER A 97 8.99 -32.20 28.76
C SER A 97 9.10 -30.85 29.50
N VAL A 98 8.05 -30.32 30.13
CA VAL A 98 7.58 -30.50 31.53
C VAL A 98 8.59 -30.01 32.60
N GLU A 99 8.15 -29.00 33.36
CA GLU A 99 8.50 -28.54 34.73
C GLU A 99 8.65 -26.99 34.76
N GLN A 100 8.28 -26.17 35.76
CA GLN A 100 7.32 -26.16 36.88
C GLN A 100 7.48 -24.76 37.54
N GLN A 101 6.37 -24.04 37.85
CA GLN A 101 6.14 -23.04 38.93
C GLN A 101 7.20 -21.91 39.20
N THR A 102 6.86 -20.63 39.37
CA THR A 102 6.35 -20.04 40.63
C THR A 102 6.08 -18.52 40.48
N THR A 103 5.12 -18.04 41.27
CA THR A 103 4.47 -16.72 41.44
C THR A 103 5.33 -15.54 41.95
N ALA A 104 5.05 -14.28 41.52
CA ALA A 104 4.68 -13.08 42.32
C ALA A 104 4.80 -11.73 41.54
N PRO A 105 4.02 -10.65 41.88
CA PRO A 105 3.86 -9.42 41.06
C PRO A 105 4.61 -8.17 41.66
N PRO A 106 4.45 -6.91 41.17
CA PRO A 106 5.51 -6.06 40.59
C PRO A 106 5.97 -4.84 41.45
N PRO A 107 7.04 -4.11 41.08
CA PRO A 107 7.29 -2.74 41.54
C PRO A 107 6.89 -1.65 40.49
N PRO A 108 6.39 -0.46 40.91
CA PRO A 108 5.97 0.65 40.03
C PRO A 108 7.10 1.74 39.88
N PRO A 109 6.91 2.81 39.09
CA PRO A 109 7.74 3.19 37.93
C PRO A 109 8.81 4.27 38.22
N PRO A 110 9.69 4.58 37.24
CA PRO A 110 10.09 5.97 37.06
C PRO A 110 9.82 6.48 35.64
N THR A 111 9.10 7.60 35.62
CA THR A 111 9.42 8.83 34.89
C THR A 111 9.38 8.78 33.36
N ALA A 112 8.27 9.36 32.86
CA ALA A 112 8.14 10.13 31.63
C ALA A 112 9.40 10.17 30.73
N SER A 113 9.38 9.35 29.69
CA SER A 113 10.10 9.65 28.45
C SER A 113 9.07 9.63 27.32
N ALA A 114 9.02 10.74 26.61
CA ALA A 114 8.10 11.02 25.54
C ALA A 114 8.01 9.82 24.58
N ALA A 115 6.80 9.28 24.43
CA ALA A 115 6.49 8.28 23.42
C ALA A 115 6.76 8.90 22.04
N ALA A 116 7.94 8.61 21.49
CA ALA A 116 8.18 8.72 20.07
C ALA A 116 7.14 7.84 19.40
N ALA A 117 6.27 8.46 18.59
CA ALA A 117 5.37 7.74 17.70
C ALA A 117 6.17 6.66 16.96
N PRO A 118 5.67 5.42 16.83
CA PRO A 118 6.39 4.38 16.13
C PRO A 118 6.54 4.83 14.68
N THR A 119 7.73 5.31 14.34
CA THR A 119 8.07 5.66 12.97
C THR A 119 8.25 4.31 12.30
N SER A 120 7.19 3.77 11.70
CA SER A 120 7.19 2.48 11.01
C SER A 120 8.33 2.50 9.99
N SER A 121 9.41 1.80 10.33
CA SER A 121 10.61 1.81 9.51
C SER A 121 10.41 0.79 8.39
N PHE A 122 11.06 0.99 7.24
CA PHE A 122 10.97 0.05 6.12
C PHE A 122 11.40 -1.39 6.52
N VAL A 123 12.13 -1.53 7.62
CA VAL A 123 12.59 -2.80 8.20
C VAL A 123 11.42 -3.61 8.77
N ASP A 124 10.41 -2.95 9.33
CA ASP A 124 9.33 -3.61 10.10
C ASP A 124 8.23 -4.18 9.19
N ILE A 125 8.28 -3.89 7.90
CA ILE A 125 7.33 -4.39 6.91
C ILE A 125 7.56 -5.89 6.75
N LYS A 126 6.56 -6.72 7.05
CA LYS A 126 6.66 -8.19 6.94
C LYS A 126 6.45 -8.66 5.50
N ASP A 127 7.16 -9.72 5.11
CA ASP A 127 7.00 -10.34 3.77
C ASP A 127 5.57 -10.87 3.57
N ASP A 128 4.96 -11.44 4.62
CA ASP A 128 3.60 -11.98 4.56
C ASP A 128 2.55 -10.91 4.27
N TYR A 129 2.72 -9.71 4.84
CA TYR A 129 1.88 -8.57 4.53
C TYR A 129 1.98 -8.18 3.05
N ILE A 130 3.21 -8.07 2.52
CA ILE A 130 3.43 -7.69 1.11
C ILE A 130 2.91 -8.77 0.16
N ARG A 131 3.04 -10.05 0.52
CA ARG A 131 2.39 -11.15 -0.21
C ARG A 131 0.88 -11.03 -0.21
N GLY A 132 0.28 -10.70 0.94
CA GLY A 132 -1.17 -10.46 1.04
C GLY A 132 -1.63 -9.28 0.17
N VAL A 133 -0.84 -8.20 0.09
CA VAL A 133 -1.11 -7.08 -0.82
C VAL A 133 -1.02 -7.52 -2.28
N ASN A 134 0.03 -8.28 -2.65
CA ASN A 134 0.17 -8.79 -4.01
C ASN A 134 -1.04 -9.66 -4.39
N GLU A 135 -1.42 -10.62 -3.57
CA GLU A 135 -2.58 -11.48 -3.82
C GLU A 135 -3.88 -10.67 -3.98
N LEU A 136 -4.07 -9.61 -3.18
CA LEU A 136 -5.20 -8.69 -3.35
C LEU A 136 -5.18 -7.99 -4.71
N ILE A 137 -4.01 -7.54 -5.16
CA ILE A 137 -3.84 -6.90 -6.47
C ILE A 137 -4.11 -7.91 -7.60
N ARG A 138 -3.61 -9.14 -7.48
CA ARG A 138 -3.82 -10.22 -8.47
C ARG A 138 -5.29 -10.49 -8.70
N GLN A 139 -6.08 -10.59 -7.64
CA GLN A 139 -7.53 -10.79 -7.71
C GLN A 139 -8.30 -9.69 -8.48
N GLN A 140 -7.68 -8.53 -8.68
CA GLN A 140 -8.30 -7.37 -9.34
C GLN A 140 -7.72 -7.11 -10.74
N CYS A 141 -6.66 -7.82 -11.12
CA CYS A 141 -5.87 -7.55 -12.31
C CYS A 141 -6.11 -8.53 -13.46
N ASP A 142 -7.19 -9.31 -13.45
CA ASP A 142 -7.60 -10.13 -14.60
C ASP A 142 -7.71 -9.28 -15.88
N ASN A 143 -7.12 -9.78 -16.97
CA ASN A 143 -7.11 -9.13 -18.29
C ASN A 143 -6.60 -7.65 -18.25
N THR A 144 -5.54 -7.40 -17.49
CA THR A 144 -4.95 -6.05 -17.36
C THR A 144 -3.71 -5.90 -18.24
N SER A 145 -3.66 -4.83 -19.03
CA SER A 145 -2.53 -4.56 -19.93
C SER A 145 -1.33 -3.91 -19.23
N CYS A 146 -1.56 -3.11 -18.19
CA CYS A 146 -0.53 -2.41 -17.41
C CYS A 146 -1.10 -2.00 -16.05
N LEU A 147 -0.27 -2.00 -15.00
CA LEU A 147 -0.62 -1.59 -13.65
C LEU A 147 0.29 -0.45 -13.20
N TYR A 148 -0.29 0.61 -12.61
CA TYR A 148 0.46 1.69 -11.97
C TYR A 148 0.44 1.48 -10.45
N LEU A 149 1.62 1.36 -9.84
CA LEU A 149 1.79 1.22 -8.40
C LEU A 149 2.65 2.34 -7.83
N TYR A 150 2.44 2.65 -6.56
CA TYR A 150 3.24 3.62 -5.83
C TYR A 150 4.68 3.11 -5.68
N LEU A 151 5.67 3.93 -6.02
CA LEU A 151 7.07 3.70 -5.69
C LEU A 151 7.42 4.47 -4.42
N PRO A 152 7.63 3.79 -3.28
CA PRO A 152 8.00 4.46 -2.04
C PRO A 152 9.38 5.08 -2.18
N ARG A 153 9.63 6.18 -1.46
CA ARG A 153 10.96 6.79 -1.44
C ARG A 153 11.98 5.78 -0.88
N PRO A 154 13.11 5.55 -1.55
CA PRO A 154 14.11 4.62 -1.06
C PRO A 154 14.66 5.08 0.30
N PRO A 155 14.98 4.15 1.22
CA PRO A 155 15.64 4.47 2.48
C PRO A 155 16.97 5.20 2.24
N LYS A 156 17.33 6.13 3.14
CA LYS A 156 18.64 6.81 3.09
C LYS A 156 19.79 5.85 3.37
N ASP A 157 19.53 4.86 4.23
CA ASP A 157 20.52 3.87 4.64
C ASP A 157 20.69 2.80 3.57
N LYS A 158 21.89 2.74 2.98
CA LYS A 158 22.24 1.79 1.90
C LYS A 158 22.13 0.32 2.34
N ILE A 159 22.23 0.04 3.63
CA ILE A 159 22.08 -1.31 4.19
C ILE A 159 20.67 -1.84 3.89
N LEU A 160 19.67 -0.96 3.81
CA LEU A 160 18.28 -1.31 3.53
C LEU A 160 17.96 -1.42 2.04
N SER A 161 18.90 -1.15 1.13
CA SER A 161 18.64 -1.20 -0.31
C SER A 161 18.24 -2.59 -0.79
N GLN A 162 18.85 -3.66 -0.26
CA GLN A 162 18.46 -5.04 -0.59
C GLN A 162 17.03 -5.34 -0.10
N ARG A 163 16.70 -4.91 1.12
CA ARG A 163 15.34 -5.04 1.68
C ARG A 163 14.33 -4.31 0.80
N TYR A 164 14.67 -3.10 0.36
CA TYR A 164 13.85 -2.28 -0.52
C TYR A 164 13.51 -2.97 -1.85
N ILE A 165 14.52 -3.47 -2.55
CA ILE A 165 14.31 -4.19 -3.82
C ILE A 165 13.51 -5.47 -3.58
N ARG A 166 13.79 -6.24 -2.52
CA ARG A 166 13.04 -7.45 -2.18
C ARG A 166 11.55 -7.18 -1.96
N VAL A 167 11.21 -6.10 -1.25
CA VAL A 167 9.80 -5.75 -1.03
C VAL A 167 9.11 -5.39 -2.34
N LEU A 168 9.77 -4.64 -3.23
CA LEU A 168 9.21 -4.33 -4.56
C LEU A 168 9.07 -5.57 -5.43
N ASP A 169 10.03 -6.50 -5.35
CA ASP A 169 10.00 -7.78 -6.05
C ASP A 169 8.82 -8.64 -5.58
N ILE A 170 8.66 -8.85 -4.27
CA ILE A 170 7.52 -9.59 -3.71
C ILE A 170 6.19 -8.92 -4.08
N LEU A 171 6.12 -7.58 -4.06
CA LEU A 171 4.90 -6.84 -4.41
C LEU A 171 4.51 -6.98 -5.88
N SER A 172 5.50 -7.10 -6.78
CA SER A 172 5.29 -7.13 -8.23
C SER A 172 5.30 -8.53 -8.86
N ASN A 173 5.60 -9.55 -8.06
CA ASN A 173 5.68 -10.94 -8.53
C ASN A 173 4.34 -11.42 -9.12
N ASP A 174 4.39 -12.08 -10.29
CA ASP A 174 3.22 -12.61 -11.01
C ASP A 174 2.10 -11.60 -11.30
N LEU A 175 2.46 -10.31 -11.42
CA LEU A 175 1.56 -9.25 -11.90
C LEU A 175 1.72 -8.99 -13.41
N PRO A 176 0.70 -8.41 -14.07
CA PRO A 176 0.88 -7.79 -15.37
C PRO A 176 1.99 -6.73 -15.35
N PRO A 177 2.43 -6.19 -16.51
CA PRO A 177 3.46 -5.15 -16.55
C PRO A 177 3.21 -4.02 -15.54
N VAL A 178 4.10 -3.88 -14.56
CA VAL A 178 3.97 -2.91 -13.46
C VAL A 178 4.86 -1.69 -13.74
N MET A 179 4.26 -0.50 -13.65
CA MET A 179 4.98 0.76 -13.58
C MET A 179 4.93 1.30 -12.15
N PHE A 180 6.08 1.28 -11.48
CA PHE A 180 6.25 1.92 -10.19
C PHE A 180 6.51 3.42 -10.37
N VAL A 181 5.70 4.26 -9.73
CA VAL A 181 5.68 5.72 -9.94
C VAL A 181 5.93 6.47 -8.62
N HIS A 182 6.82 7.47 -8.66
CA HIS A 182 7.05 8.41 -7.57
C HIS A 182 6.93 9.86 -8.08
N GLY A 183 6.08 10.66 -7.45
CA GLY A 183 6.00 12.10 -7.73
C GLY A 183 7.04 12.86 -6.91
N VAL A 184 7.91 13.64 -7.58
CA VAL A 184 9.00 14.39 -6.90
C VAL A 184 8.55 15.77 -6.44
N SER A 185 7.78 16.47 -7.29
CA SER A 185 7.25 17.81 -7.04
C SER A 185 5.82 17.89 -7.58
N SER A 186 4.96 18.70 -6.95
CA SER A 186 3.66 18.97 -7.55
C SER A 186 3.89 19.57 -8.93
N VAL A 187 3.43 18.87 -9.96
CA VAL A 187 3.32 19.46 -11.28
C VAL A 187 2.16 20.44 -11.15
N THR A 188 2.48 21.72 -10.99
CA THR A 188 1.55 22.83 -11.12
C THR A 188 0.96 22.78 -12.53
N CYS A 189 -0.12 22.02 -12.72
CA CYS A 189 -1.11 22.49 -13.67
C CYS A 189 -1.71 23.73 -12.98
N THR A 190 -1.36 24.90 -13.51
CA THR A 190 -1.88 26.22 -13.13
C THR A 190 -3.34 26.14 -12.67
N GLN A 191 -3.58 26.55 -11.42
CA GLN A 191 -4.87 26.95 -10.83
C GLN A 191 -6.12 26.25 -11.40
N LEU A 192 -6.58 25.21 -10.69
CA LEU A 192 -8.02 24.92 -10.59
C LEU A 192 -8.56 25.58 -9.34
#